data_AF-A0A8T4EV60-F1
#
_entry.id   AF-A0A8T4EV60-F1
#
_cell.length_a   1.000
_cell.length_b   1.000
_cell.length_c   1.000
_cell.angle_alpha   90.00
_cell.angle_beta   90.00
_cell.angle_gamma   90.00
#
_symmetry.space_group_name_H-M   'P 1'
#
loop_
_entity.id
_entity.type
_entity.pdbx_description
1 polymer ?
#
loop_
_entity_poly.entity_id
_entity_poly.type
_entity_poly.pdbx_seq_one_letter_code
_entity_poly.pdbx_strand_id
1 'polypeptide(L)' 'MERECAEIMNMFRYYYNSEWAPESIFAGKSRAWIRAFNGLVESGYIVREKKKFGYRYKWSGVWPEGY' A
#
# COMPACT_ATOMS: atom_id res chain seq x y z
N MET A 1 -1.39 -11.60 8.75
CA MET A 1 -1.25 -11.25 7.32
C MET A 1 -2.52 -10.57 6.82
N GLU A 2 -3.71 -11.16 7.03
CA GLU A 2 -4.98 -10.49 6.69
C GLU A 2 -5.18 -9.14 7.38
N ARG A 3 -4.85 -9.04 8.68
CA ARG A 3 -4.98 -7.79 9.44
C ARG A 3 -4.13 -6.66 8.84
N GLU A 4 -2.89 -6.95 8.48
CA GLU A 4 -1.96 -5.99 7.89
C GLU A 4 -2.42 -5.59 6.48
N CYS A 5 -2.89 -6.55 5.68
CA CYS A 5 -3.48 -6.25 4.37
C CYS A 5 -4.71 -5.34 4.49
N ALA A 6 -5.60 -5.60 5.44
CA ALA A 6 -6.77 -4.76 5.70
C ALA A 6 -6.36 -3.34 6.17
N GLU A 7 -5.35 -3.23 7.02
CA GLU A 7 -4.80 -1.93 7.43
C GLU A 7 -4.22 -1.15 6.23
N ILE A 8 -3.44 -1.82 5.36
CA ILE A 8 -2.86 -1.21 4.15
C ILE A 8 -3.97 -0.76 3.20
N MET A 9 -4.97 -1.61 2.96
CA MET A 9 -6.13 -1.28 2.13
C MET A 9 -6.86 -0.05 2.65
N ASN A 10 -7.20 -0.02 3.95
CA ASN A 10 -7.83 1.13 4.58
C ASN A 10 -6.96 2.39 4.48
N MET A 11 -5.65 2.26 4.67
CA MET A 11 -4.73 3.38 4.53
C MET A 11 -4.81 3.98 3.11
N PHE A 12 -4.73 3.17 2.06
CA PHE A 12 -4.87 3.68 0.69
C PHE A 12 -6.27 4.23 0.43
N ARG A 13 -7.32 3.57 0.91
CA ARG A 13 -8.71 3.97 0.65
C ARG A 13 -9.07 5.32 1.27
N TYR A 14 -8.61 5.59 2.48
CA TYR A 14 -9.00 6.80 3.23
C TYR A 14 -7.99 7.94 3.12
N TYR A 15 -6.69 7.64 2.99
CA TYR A 15 -5.65 8.69 2.98
C TYR A 15 -5.03 8.91 1.60
N TYR A 16 -5.11 7.94 0.67
CA TYR A 16 -4.46 8.02 -0.64
C TYR A 16 -5.36 7.54 -1.79
N ASN A 17 -6.67 7.79 -1.69
CA ASN A 17 -7.66 7.26 -2.65
C ASN A 17 -7.34 7.70 -4.09
N SER A 18 -7.12 9.01 -4.25
CA SER A 18 -6.79 9.62 -5.54
C SER A 18 -5.30 9.96 -5.67
N GLU A 19 -4.58 9.94 -4.54
CA GLU A 19 -3.20 10.41 -4.43
C GLU A 19 -2.20 9.27 -4.39
N TRP A 20 -0.92 9.61 -4.56
CA TRP A 20 0.16 8.67 -4.45
C TRP A 20 0.76 8.71 -3.04
N ALA A 21 0.78 7.56 -2.37
CA ALA A 21 1.39 7.40 -1.07
C ALA A 21 2.92 7.55 -1.16
N PRO A 22 3.55 8.38 -0.31
CA PRO A 22 5.00 8.52 -0.24
C PRO A 22 5.67 7.32 0.44
N GLU A 23 6.99 7.18 0.34
CA GLU A 23 7.75 6.18 1.12
C GLU A 23 7.68 6.36 2.64
N SER A 24 7.29 7.54 3.12
CA SER A 24 7.15 7.77 4.57
C SER A 24 6.06 6.91 5.21
N ILE A 25 5.17 6.26 4.45
CA ILE A 25 4.17 5.32 4.98
C ILE A 25 4.79 4.11 5.70
N PHE A 26 6.05 3.78 5.40
CA PHE A 26 6.77 2.69 6.06
C PHE A 26 7.34 3.09 7.43
N ALA A 27 7.38 4.38 7.75
CA ALA A 27 7.95 4.85 9.01
C ALA A 27 7.18 4.29 10.21
N GLY A 28 7.89 3.62 11.11
CA GLY A 28 7.29 3.00 12.31
C GLY A 28 6.45 1.74 12.04
N LYS A 29 6.42 1.23 10.80
CA LYS A 29 5.68 0.00 10.48
C LYS A 29 6.49 -1.25 10.81
N SER A 30 5.78 -2.31 11.21
CA SER A 30 6.39 -3.58 11.58
C SER A 30 6.90 -4.33 10.34
N ARG A 31 7.82 -5.29 10.55
CA ARG A 31 8.28 -6.19 9.47
C ARG A 31 7.14 -6.99 8.83
N ALA A 32 6.11 -7.34 9.61
CA ALA A 32 4.93 -8.04 9.10
C ALA A 32 4.12 -7.16 8.16
N TRP A 33 3.95 -5.89 8.50
CA TRP A 33 3.28 -4.89 7.65
C TRP A 33 4.04 -4.71 6.33
N ILE A 34 5.37 -4.58 6.38
CA ILE A 34 6.20 -4.45 5.16
C ILE A 34 6.09 -5.69 4.28
N ARG A 35 6.08 -6.90 4.86
CA ARG A 35 5.89 -8.14 4.09
C ARG A 35 4.52 -8.20 3.42
N ALA A 36 3.46 -7.84 4.14
CA ALA A 36 2.11 -7.78 3.58
C ALA A 36 2.02 -6.76 2.44
N PHE A 37 2.62 -5.59 2.62
CA PHE A 37 2.70 -4.56 1.58
C PHE A 37 3.42 -5.05 0.32
N ASN A 38 4.58 -5.69 0.48
CA ASN A 38 5.32 -6.24 -0.64
C ASN A 38 4.52 -7.33 -1.37
N GLY A 39 3.80 -8.18 -0.64
CA GLY A 39 2.89 -9.16 -1.25
C GLY A 39 1.79 -8.51 -2.08
N LEU A 40 1.23 -7.39 -1.63
CA LEU A 40 0.23 -6.61 -2.39
C LEU A 40 0.82 -5.94 -3.63
N VAL A 41 2.09 -5.51 -3.57
CA VAL A 41 2.81 -5.00 -4.74
C VAL A 41 3.08 -6.12 -5.76
N GLU A 42 3.57 -7.27 -5.30
CA GLU A 42 3.85 -8.44 -6.15
C GLU A 42 2.57 -8.99 -6.80
N SER A 43 1.44 -8.92 -6.08
CA SER A 43 0.12 -9.33 -6.60
C SER A 43 -0.53 -8.29 -7.53
N GLY A 44 0.08 -7.11 -7.70
CA GLY A 44 -0.43 -6.05 -8.58
C GLY A 44 -1.57 -5.21 -8.02
N TYR A 45 -1.89 -5.32 -6.73
CA TYR A 45 -2.87 -4.44 -6.06
C TYR A 45 -2.33 -3.05 -5.78
N ILE A 46 -0.99 -2.92 -5.64
CA ILE A 46 -0.29 -1.66 -5.44
C ILE A 46 0.73 -1.47 -6.55
N VAL A 47 0.60 -0.38 -7.31
CA VAL A 47 1.61 0.07 -8.26
C VAL A 47 2.66 0.91 -7.54
N ARG A 48 3.92 0.62 -7.84
CA ARG A 48 5.08 1.41 -7.41
C ARG A 48 5.61 2.23 -8.59
N GLU A 49 5.80 3.53 -8.38
CA GLU A 49 6.45 4.42 -9.34
C GLU A 49 7.73 5.01 -8.73
N LYS A 50 8.81 5.04 -9.53
CA LYS A 50 10.11 5.59 -9.13
C LYS A 50 10.14 7.10 -9.35
N LYS A 51 10.52 7.86 -8.32
CA LYS A 51 10.81 9.29 -8.41
C LYS A 51 12.31 9.55 -8.51
N LYS A 52 12.67 10.81 -8.77
CA LYS A 52 14.06 11.31 -8.70
C LYS A 52 14.72 10.98 -7.35
N PHE A 53 13.95 11.06 -6.28
CA PHE A 53 14.33 10.62 -4.94
C PHE A 53 13.23 9.72 -4.38
N GLY A 54 13.51 8.42 -4.33
CA GLY A 54 12.63 7.44 -3.72
C GLY A 54 11.52 6.90 -4.63
N TYR A 55 10.47 6.40 -4.00
CA TYR A 55 9.31 5.78 -4.62
C TYR A 55 8.00 6.40 -4.13
N ARG A 56 6.95 6.23 -4.94
CA ARG A 56 5.58 6.47 -4.53
C ARG A 56 4.71 5.29 -4.92
N TYR A 57 3.62 5.10 -4.20
CA TYR A 57 2.77 3.93 -4.31
C TYR A 57 1.33 4.35 -4.53
N LYS A 58 0.58 3.61 -5.33
CA LYS A 58 -0.85 3.86 -5.53
C LYS A 58 -1.59 2.55 -5.61
N TRP A 59 -2.80 2.52 -5.05
CA TRP A 59 -3.69 1.39 -5.23
C TRP A 59 -4.13 1.28 -6.69
N SER A 60 -3.94 0.11 -7.28
CA SER A 60 -4.30 -0.22 -8.67
C SER A 60 -5.38 -1.27 -8.77
N GLY A 61 -5.61 -2.04 -7.70
CA GLY A 61 -6.63 -3.07 -7.68
C GLY A 61 -8.05 -2.50 -7.58
N VAL A 62 -9.03 -3.28 -8.03
CA VAL A 62 -10.43 -3.04 -7.64
C VAL A 62 -10.52 -3.19 -6.13
N TRP A 63 -11.17 -2.24 -5.46
CA TRP A 63 -11.45 -2.38 -4.03
C TRP A 63 -12.31 -3.63 -3.83
N PRO A 64 -11.87 -4.63 -3.03
CA PRO A 64 -12.73 -5.75 -2.71
C PRO A 64 -13.95 -5.19 -1.96
N GLU A 65 -15.11 -5.18 -2.61
CA GLU A 65 -16.38 -4.87 -1.98
C GLU A 65 -16.75 -6.05 -1.06
N GLY A 66 -16.25 -6.08 0.17
CA GLY A 66 -16.65 -7.09 1.15
C GLY A 66 -15.56 -7.57 2.10
N TYR A 67 -14.90 -6.66 2.82
CA TYR A 67 -14.24 -6.97 4.09
C TYR A 67 -14.97 -6.28 5.24
#